data_AF-A0A517VTD3-F1
#
_entry.id   AF-A0A517VTD3-F1
#
_cell.length_a   1.000
_cell.length_b   1.000
_cell.length_c   1.000
_cell.angle_alpha   90.00
_cell.angle_beta   90.00
_cell.angle_gamma   90.00
#
_symmetry.space_group_name_H-M   'P 1'
#
loop_
_entity.id
_entity.type
_entity.pdbx_description
1 polymer ?
#
loop_
_entity_poly.entity_id
_entity_poly.type
_entity_poly.pdbx_seq_one_letter_code
_entity_poly.pdbx_strand_id
1 'polypeptide(L)'
;MKLWTWHKPDFLLTSGRVDHSQSKFYQSMPTLPPAYDKLAGHVGTDQIIWCYSQSNEHIKIPNDTKVEWVLNVPSDKVLAIIDAWVWERIIESGACPPSLREKWAYEAGQRDLDSNSYVDAKMQEYLEQPPPNGDWWKSLFVDRISHDNTTVLIEHPIPEIWVEQDGINSR
;
A
#
# COMPACT_ATOMS: atom_id res chain seq x y z
N MET A 1 18.30 3.17 -0.06
CA MET A 1 17.36 2.45 0.82
C MET A 1 16.82 1.27 0.03
N LYS A 2 16.69 0.11 0.66
CA LYS A 2 16.27 -1.11 -0.04
C LYS A 2 14.74 -1.20 -0.04
N LEU A 3 14.14 -1.38 -1.21
CA LEU A 3 12.70 -1.41 -1.44
C LEU A 3 12.32 -2.56 -2.36
N TRP A 4 11.06 -3.00 -2.28
CA TRP A 4 10.52 -4.07 -3.11
C TRP A 4 9.26 -3.62 -3.83
N THR A 5 9.07 -4.07 -5.07
CA THR A 5 7.80 -3.87 -5.80
C THR A 5 7.49 -5.10 -6.66
N TRP A 6 6.21 -5.30 -6.98
CA TRP A 6 5.73 -6.44 -7.75
C TRP A 6 4.92 -5.98 -8.95
N HIS A 7 5.39 -6.33 -10.14
CA HIS A 7 4.74 -5.97 -11.39
C HIS A 7 4.60 -7.18 -12.31
N LYS A 8 3.77 -7.05 -13.35
CA LYS A 8 3.72 -8.05 -14.41
C LYS A 8 5.09 -8.15 -15.11
N PRO A 9 5.45 -9.29 -15.71
CA PRO A 9 6.78 -9.50 -16.29
C PRO A 9 7.10 -8.56 -17.47
N ASP A 10 6.07 -8.00 -18.10
CA ASP A 10 6.16 -7.09 -19.23
C ASP A 10 6.21 -5.60 -18.81
N PHE A 11 6.05 -5.29 -17.53
CA PHE A 11 6.15 -3.92 -17.03
C PHE A 11 7.60 -3.55 -16.79
N LEU A 12 8.08 -2.53 -17.50
CA LEU A 12 9.44 -2.02 -17.37
C LEU A 12 9.47 -0.89 -16.33
N LEU A 13 10.22 -1.05 -15.24
CA LEU A 13 10.35 -0.01 -14.21
C LEU A 13 11.12 1.23 -14.70
N THR A 14 12.01 1.04 -15.67
CA THR A 14 13.03 2.02 -16.07
C THR A 14 12.67 2.84 -17.30
N SER A 15 11.49 2.61 -17.89
CA SER A 15 11.02 3.34 -19.07
C SER A 15 9.50 3.34 -19.18
N GLY A 16 8.97 4.23 -20.04
CA GLY A 16 7.55 4.30 -20.33
C GLY A 16 6.79 5.19 -19.35
N ARG A 17 5.50 4.88 -19.19
CA ARG A 17 4.57 5.57 -18.30
C ARG A 17 3.73 4.55 -17.55
N VAL A 18 3.31 4.90 -16.34
CA VAL A 18 2.29 4.18 -15.60
C VAL A 18 0.98 4.29 -16.36
N ASP A 19 0.47 3.15 -16.82
CA ASP A 19 -0.82 3.04 -17.49
C ASP A 19 -1.82 2.31 -16.60
N HIS A 20 -2.65 3.08 -15.90
CA HIS A 20 -3.67 2.55 -15.00
C HIS A 20 -4.72 1.68 -15.72
N SER A 21 -4.89 1.82 -17.04
CA SER A 21 -5.78 0.96 -17.82
C SER A 21 -5.31 -0.49 -17.91
N GLN A 22 -4.09 -0.80 -17.49
CA GLN A 22 -3.57 -2.16 -17.42
C GLN A 22 -3.69 -2.79 -16.03
N SER A 23 -4.12 -2.01 -15.05
CA SER A 23 -4.32 -2.44 -13.67
C SER A 23 -5.78 -2.86 -13.43
N LYS A 24 -6.02 -4.17 -13.36
CA LYS A 24 -7.35 -4.71 -13.01
C LYS A 24 -7.83 -4.20 -11.65
N PHE A 25 -6.92 -4.05 -10.68
CA PHE A 25 -7.25 -3.55 -9.35
C PHE A 25 -7.79 -2.12 -9.41
N TYR A 26 -7.10 -1.24 -10.16
CA TYR A 26 -7.52 0.13 -10.40
C TYR A 26 -8.87 0.23 -11.10
N GLN A 27 -9.14 -0.66 -12.05
CA GLN A 27 -10.45 -0.72 -12.73
C GLN A 27 -11.57 -1.27 -11.85
N SER A 28 -11.25 -2.19 -10.93
CA SER A 28 -12.24 -2.88 -10.11
C SER A 28 -12.73 -2.08 -8.91
N MET A 29 -12.01 -1.02 -8.50
CA MET A 29 -12.33 -0.21 -7.33
C MET A 29 -12.69 1.22 -7.73
N PRO A 30 -13.98 1.61 -7.75
CA PRO A 30 -14.42 2.95 -8.18
C PRO A 30 -13.85 4.11 -7.38
N THR A 31 -13.48 3.88 -6.13
CA THR A 31 -12.85 4.85 -5.22
C THR A 31 -11.37 5.09 -5.52
N LEU A 32 -10.71 4.16 -6.22
CA LEU A 32 -9.27 4.20 -6.44
C LEU A 32 -8.86 5.29 -7.44
N PRO A 33 -9.50 5.47 -8.61
CA PRO A 33 -9.15 6.55 -9.53
C PRO A 33 -9.16 7.95 -8.90
N PRO A 34 -10.24 8.42 -8.25
CA PRO A 34 -10.24 9.76 -7.66
C PRO A 34 -9.25 9.89 -6.48
N ALA A 35 -8.96 8.80 -5.76
CA ALA A 35 -7.91 8.80 -4.74
C ALA A 35 -6.53 8.97 -5.37
N TYR A 36 -6.21 8.27 -6.46
CA TYR A 36 -4.94 8.44 -7.17
C TYR A 36 -4.77 9.85 -7.74
N ASP A 37 -5.83 10.45 -8.29
CA ASP A 37 -5.78 11.84 -8.77
C ASP A 37 -5.44 12.82 -7.64
N LYS A 38 -6.05 12.63 -6.46
CA LYS A 38 -5.77 13.47 -5.29
C LYS A 38 -4.36 13.21 -4.73
N LEU A 39 -3.92 11.95 -4.70
CA LEU A 39 -2.56 11.57 -4.32
C LEU A 39 -1.52 12.24 -5.23
N ALA A 40 -1.75 12.20 -6.55
CA ALA A 40 -0.89 12.86 -7.54
C ALA A 40 -0.79 14.37 -7.28
N GLY A 41 -1.89 15.02 -6.89
CA GLY A 41 -1.88 16.42 -6.46
C GLY A 41 -1.02 16.69 -5.22
N HIS A 42 -0.91 15.74 -4.30
CA HIS A 42 -0.07 15.86 -3.11
C HIS A 42 1.42 15.60 -3.39
N VAL A 43 1.75 14.60 -4.21
CA VAL A 43 3.14 14.21 -4.49
C VAL A 43 3.72 14.88 -5.75
N GLY A 44 2.89 15.56 -6.54
CA GLY A 44 3.29 16.34 -7.72
C GLY A 44 3.40 15.54 -9.02
N THR A 45 3.05 14.26 -9.04
CA THR A 45 3.12 13.40 -10.24
C THR A 45 2.10 12.25 -10.17
N ASP A 46 1.59 11.83 -11.33
CA ASP A 46 0.77 10.63 -11.50
C ASP A 46 1.63 9.40 -11.86
N GLN A 47 2.92 9.59 -12.12
CA GLN A 47 3.85 8.52 -12.47
C GLN A 47 4.52 7.99 -11.20
N ILE A 48 3.80 7.17 -10.45
CA ILE A 48 4.26 6.62 -9.16
C ILE A 48 4.42 5.10 -9.19
N ILE A 49 5.45 4.60 -8.51
CA ILE A 49 5.58 3.18 -8.14
C ILE A 49 5.33 3.04 -6.64
N TRP A 50 4.47 2.09 -6.29
CA TRP A 50 4.25 1.66 -4.92
C TRP A 50 5.30 0.63 -4.54
N CYS A 51 6.13 0.97 -3.55
CA CYS A 51 7.14 0.09 -3.01
C CYS A 51 6.83 -0.29 -1.56
N TYR A 52 7.34 -1.44 -1.17
CA TYR A 52 7.26 -1.98 0.17
C TYR A 52 8.62 -1.91 0.84
N SER A 53 8.61 -1.74 2.15
CA SER A 53 9.83 -1.66 2.95
C SER A 53 10.38 -3.05 3.32
N GLN A 54 9.60 -4.11 3.08
CA GLN A 54 9.98 -5.50 3.31
C GLN A 54 9.50 -6.39 2.16
N SER A 55 10.23 -7.47 1.87
CA SER A 55 9.98 -8.36 0.74
C SER A 55 8.73 -9.24 0.88
N ASN A 56 8.14 -9.36 2.07
CA ASN A 56 7.01 -10.24 2.34
C ASN A 56 5.68 -9.50 2.52
N GLU A 57 5.65 -8.19 2.34
CA GLU A 57 4.45 -7.36 2.53
C GLU A 57 3.45 -7.45 1.37
N HIS A 58 3.81 -8.07 0.23
CA HIS A 58 2.88 -8.24 -0.89
C HIS A 58 1.83 -9.33 -0.62
N ILE A 59 0.55 -8.96 -0.76
CA ILE A 59 -0.57 -9.91 -0.76
C ILE A 59 -0.51 -10.73 -2.05
N LYS A 60 -0.07 -11.99 -1.94
CA LYS A 60 -0.12 -12.93 -3.07
C LYS A 60 -1.58 -13.24 -3.41
N ILE A 61 -2.09 -12.65 -4.49
CA ILE A 61 -3.38 -13.04 -5.06
C ILE A 61 -3.18 -14.39 -5.77
N PRO A 62 -4.03 -15.40 -5.55
CA PRO A 62 -3.94 -16.66 -6.28
C PRO A 62 -3.96 -16.42 -7.80
N ASN A 63 -3.03 -17.06 -8.53
CA ASN A 63 -2.81 -16.91 -9.98
C ASN A 63 -2.24 -15.55 -10.45
N ASP A 64 -1.71 -14.73 -9.54
CA ASP A 64 -1.04 -13.48 -9.91
C ASP A 64 0.40 -13.76 -10.39
N THR A 65 0.64 -13.61 -11.69
CA THR A 65 1.95 -13.81 -12.32
C THR A 65 2.80 -12.54 -12.23
N LYS A 66 3.01 -12.03 -11.02
CA LYS A 66 3.92 -10.90 -10.79
C LYS A 66 5.33 -11.39 -10.53
N VAL A 67 6.29 -10.55 -10.90
CA VAL A 67 7.69 -10.73 -10.56
C VAL A 67 8.11 -9.70 -9.52
N GLU A 68 8.96 -10.13 -8.60
CA GLU A 68 9.54 -9.26 -7.56
C GLU A 68 10.71 -8.47 -8.12
N TRP A 69 10.75 -7.18 -7.82
CA TRP A 69 11.86 -6.29 -8.11
C TRP A 69 12.46 -5.79 -6.81
N VAL A 70 13.79 -5.77 -6.75
CA VAL A 70 14.55 -5.27 -5.59
C VAL A 70 15.26 -3.99 -6.01
N LEU A 71 15.01 -2.91 -5.28
CA LEU A 71 15.46 -1.57 -5.61
C LEU A 71 16.36 -0.99 -4.51
N ASN A 72 17.39 -0.26 -4.90
CA ASN A 72 18.20 0.58 -4.02
C ASN A 72 18.02 2.06 -4.35
N VAL A 73 17.07 2.69 -3.66
CA VAL A 73 16.63 4.06 -3.95
C VAL A 73 17.29 5.06 -3.00
N PRO A 74 17.93 6.13 -3.48
CA PRO A 74 18.43 7.20 -2.61
C PRO A 74 17.31 7.84 -1.78
N SER A 75 17.54 8.12 -0.50
CA SER A 75 16.47 8.61 0.39
C SER A 75 15.87 9.96 -0.04
N ASP A 76 16.65 10.79 -0.73
CA ASP A 76 16.22 12.08 -1.31
C ASP A 76 15.35 11.92 -2.58
N LYS A 77 15.16 10.69 -3.04
CA LYS A 77 14.32 10.33 -4.20
C LYS A 77 13.00 9.67 -3.82
N VAL A 78 12.73 9.54 -2.53
CA VAL A 78 11.43 9.13 -2.02
C VAL A 78 10.46 10.30 -2.13
N LEU A 79 9.33 10.11 -2.82
CA LEU A 79 8.27 11.12 -2.91
C LEU A 79 7.50 11.22 -1.61
N ALA A 80 7.15 10.07 -1.02
CA ALA A 80 6.35 9.97 0.19
C ALA A 80 6.51 8.61 0.86
N ILE A 81 6.31 8.59 2.18
CA ILE A 81 6.05 7.36 2.93
C ILE A 81 4.59 7.40 3.35
N ILE A 82 3.87 6.33 3.06
CA ILE A 82 2.42 6.24 3.16
C ILE A 82 2.04 5.24 4.25
N ASP A 83 1.21 5.66 5.19
CA ASP A 83 0.53 4.74 6.10
C ASP A 83 -0.50 3.92 5.31
N ALA A 84 -0.25 2.62 5.20
CA ALA A 84 -1.07 1.71 4.44
C ALA A 84 -2.51 1.68 4.96
N TRP A 85 -2.74 1.71 6.28
CA TRP A 85 -4.10 1.67 6.79
C TRP A 85 -4.86 2.95 6.53
N VAL A 86 -4.21 4.11 6.61
CA VAL A 86 -4.84 5.38 6.23
C VAL A 86 -5.18 5.37 4.74
N TRP A 87 -4.30 4.83 3.88
CA TRP A 87 -4.60 4.63 2.47
C TRP A 87 -5.83 3.74 2.27
N GLU A 88 -5.89 2.59 2.92
CA GLU A 88 -7.04 1.66 2.87
C GLU A 88 -8.35 2.34 3.31
N ARG A 89 -8.28 3.29 4.26
CA ARG A 89 -9.44 4.13 4.64
C ARG A 89 -9.84 5.13 3.57
N ILE A 90 -8.88 5.76 2.89
CA ILE A 90 -9.13 6.70 1.79
C ILE A 90 -9.81 6.01 0.61
N ILE A 91 -9.41 4.77 0.31
CA ILE A 91 -9.95 4.00 -0.82
C ILE A 91 -11.14 3.13 -0.44
N GLU A 92 -11.60 3.20 0.81
CA GLU A 92 -12.77 2.48 1.32
C GLU A 92 -12.71 0.96 1.11
N SER A 93 -11.52 0.35 1.19
CA SER A 93 -11.35 -1.09 0.97
C SER A 93 -11.91 -1.98 2.09
N GLY A 94 -12.21 -1.37 3.25
CA GLY A 94 -12.62 -2.09 4.44
C GLY A 94 -11.46 -2.79 5.17
N ALA A 95 -10.20 -2.54 4.82
CA ALA A 95 -9.08 -3.16 5.51
C ALA A 95 -8.86 -2.56 6.92
N CYS A 96 -8.35 -3.39 7.82
CA CYS A 96 -8.10 -3.04 9.22
C CYS A 96 -6.76 -3.66 9.67
N PRO A 97 -5.95 -2.95 10.48
CA PRO A 97 -4.74 -3.51 11.05
C PRO A 97 -4.95 -4.88 11.71
N PRO A 98 -4.13 -5.91 11.40
CA PRO A 98 -4.18 -7.20 12.07
C PRO A 98 -4.03 -7.09 13.59
N SER A 99 -3.13 -6.21 14.05
CA SER A 99 -2.91 -5.96 15.48
C SER A 99 -4.16 -5.44 16.20
N LEU A 100 -5.02 -4.66 15.53
CA LEU A 100 -6.30 -4.25 16.10
C LEU A 100 -7.27 -5.43 16.20
N ARG A 101 -7.33 -6.27 15.16
CA ARG A 101 -8.17 -7.48 15.18
C ARG A 101 -7.75 -8.46 16.27
N GLU A 102 -6.44 -8.69 16.42
CA GLU A 102 -5.88 -9.52 17.49
C GLU A 102 -6.20 -8.96 18.87
N LYS A 103 -6.07 -7.63 19.05
CA LYS A 103 -6.44 -6.95 20.29
C LYS A 103 -7.92 -7.14 20.62
N TRP A 104 -8.83 -6.96 19.65
CA TRP A 104 -10.26 -7.13 19.88
C TRP A 104 -10.62 -8.58 20.19
N ALA A 105 -10.00 -9.55 19.52
CA ALA A 105 -10.17 -10.97 19.83
C ALA A 105 -9.72 -11.29 21.26
N TYR A 106 -8.58 -10.72 21.69
CA TYR A 106 -8.12 -10.83 23.07
C TYR A 106 -9.10 -10.20 24.08
N GLU A 107 -9.61 -8.99 23.79
CA GLU A 107 -10.61 -8.32 24.63
C GLU A 107 -11.92 -9.12 24.74
N ALA A 108 -12.36 -9.77 23.66
CA ALA A 108 -13.52 -10.64 23.68
C ALA A 108 -13.32 -11.82 24.64
N GLY A 109 -12.15 -12.47 24.60
CA GLY A 109 -11.78 -13.55 25.52
C GLY A 109 -11.73 -13.09 26.98
N GLN A 110 -11.25 -11.87 27.26
CA GLN A 110 -11.26 -11.29 28.62
C GLN A 110 -12.69 -11.03 29.15
N ARG A 111 -13.67 -10.91 28.27
CA ARG A 111 -15.07 -10.59 28.60
C ARG A 111 -16.02 -11.77 28.46
N ASP A 112 -15.51 -12.97 28.15
CA ASP A 112 -16.29 -14.17 27.86
C ASP A 112 -17.35 -13.93 26.75
N LEU A 113 -16.95 -13.19 25.71
CA LEU A 113 -17.77 -12.90 24.54
C LEU A 113 -17.36 -13.79 23.36
N ASP A 114 -18.28 -14.01 22.41
CA ASP A 114 -17.95 -14.62 21.12
C ASP A 114 -16.97 -13.72 20.35
N SER A 115 -15.77 -14.25 20.09
CA SER A 115 -14.67 -13.49 19.48
C SER A 115 -15.03 -12.96 18.09
N ASN A 116 -15.66 -13.80 17.25
CA ASN A 116 -15.97 -13.43 15.87
C ASN A 116 -16.99 -12.28 15.83
N SER A 117 -18.10 -12.42 16.54
CA SER A 117 -19.16 -11.40 16.59
C SER A 117 -18.64 -10.08 17.18
N TYR A 118 -17.77 -10.14 18.19
CA TYR A 118 -17.17 -8.95 18.81
C TYR A 118 -16.19 -8.24 17.87
N VAL A 119 -15.32 -8.99 17.18
CA VAL A 119 -14.37 -8.45 16.20
C VAL A 119 -15.12 -7.82 15.02
N ASP A 120 -16.18 -8.47 14.52
CA ASP A 120 -16.99 -7.95 13.43
C ASP A 120 -17.68 -6.63 13.83
N ALA A 121 -18.25 -6.56 15.02
CA ALA A 121 -18.85 -5.32 15.54
C ALA A 121 -17.80 -4.19 15.68
N LYS A 122 -16.62 -4.50 16.22
CA LYS A 122 -15.52 -3.52 16.35
C LYS A 122 -14.96 -3.08 15.00
N MET A 123 -14.94 -3.97 14.02
CA MET A 123 -14.55 -3.66 12.66
C MET A 123 -15.54 -2.70 11.99
N GLN A 124 -16.85 -2.91 12.16
CA GLN A 124 -17.86 -1.96 11.70
C GLN A 124 -17.68 -0.59 12.37
N GLU A 125 -17.56 -0.55 13.70
CA GLU A 125 -17.29 0.70 14.44
C GLU A 125 -16.03 1.40 13.90
N TYR A 126 -14.95 0.65 13.64
CA TYR A 126 -13.72 1.19 13.09
C TYR A 126 -13.95 1.82 11.72
N LEU A 127 -14.61 1.12 10.80
CA LEU A 127 -14.84 1.58 9.43
C LEU A 127 -15.76 2.81 9.36
N GLU A 128 -16.65 2.97 10.34
CA GLU A 128 -17.50 4.16 10.48
C GLU A 128 -16.79 5.38 11.08
N GLN A 129 -15.57 5.22 11.61
CA GLN A 129 -14.84 6.33 12.22
C GLN A 129 -14.58 7.47 11.23
N PRO A 130 -14.87 8.74 11.60
CA PRO A 130 -14.49 9.87 10.79
C PRO A 130 -12.96 10.03 10.76
N PRO A 131 -12.41 10.71 9.75
CA PRO A 131 -10.99 11.02 9.72
C PRO A 131 -10.53 11.82 10.96
N PRO A 132 -9.33 11.54 11.49
CA PRO A 132 -8.73 12.35 12.53
C PRO A 132 -8.61 13.78 12.02
N ASN A 133 -9.07 14.74 12.81
CA ASN A 133 -9.09 16.17 12.45
C ASN A 133 -9.81 16.49 11.12
N GLY A 134 -10.73 15.63 10.69
CA GLY A 134 -11.60 15.85 9.54
C GLY A 134 -11.01 15.51 8.16
N ASP A 135 -9.75 15.07 8.05
CA ASP A 135 -9.15 14.72 6.75
C ASP A 135 -8.08 13.61 6.83
N TRP A 136 -8.38 12.43 6.27
CA TRP A 136 -7.46 11.29 6.23
C TRP A 136 -6.16 11.61 5.47
N TRP A 137 -6.20 12.53 4.50
CA TRP A 137 -5.05 12.88 3.68
C TRP A 137 -3.92 13.52 4.49
N LYS A 138 -4.24 14.22 5.58
CA LYS A 138 -3.24 14.80 6.48
C LYS A 138 -2.49 13.75 7.31
N SER A 139 -3.11 12.59 7.51
CA SER A 139 -2.53 11.46 8.26
C SER A 139 -1.91 10.41 7.35
N LEU A 140 -2.09 10.53 6.04
CA LEU A 140 -1.59 9.57 5.06
C LEU A 140 -0.06 9.57 5.00
N PHE A 141 0.55 10.76 5.01
CA PHE A 141 1.98 10.95 4.87
C PHE A 141 2.66 10.88 6.22
N VAL A 142 3.65 10.00 6.36
CA VAL A 142 4.41 9.81 7.59
C VAL A 142 5.90 10.10 7.38
N ASP A 143 6.60 10.50 8.44
CA ASP A 143 8.01 10.92 8.33
C ASP A 143 9.00 9.76 8.27
N ARG A 144 8.57 8.53 8.60
CA ARG A 144 9.44 7.36 8.72
C ARG A 144 8.73 6.06 8.40
N ILE A 145 9.50 5.10 7.88
CA ILE A 145 9.07 3.72 7.75
C ILE A 145 8.81 3.14 9.13
N SER A 146 7.69 2.45 9.29
CA SER A 146 7.39 1.64 10.45
C SER A 146 7.30 0.17 10.03
N HIS A 147 7.62 -0.75 10.94
CA HIS A 147 7.81 -2.16 10.61
C HIS A 147 6.55 -2.85 10.08
N ASP A 148 5.36 -2.32 10.31
CA ASP A 148 4.16 -3.11 10.07
C ASP A 148 3.32 -2.57 8.90
N ASN A 149 3.39 -1.27 8.57
CA ASN A 149 2.28 -0.64 7.83
C ASN A 149 2.67 0.55 6.95
N THR A 150 3.89 0.57 6.40
CA THR A 150 4.30 1.67 5.52
C THR A 150 4.68 1.20 4.14
N THR A 151 4.13 1.88 3.14
CA THR A 151 4.58 1.79 1.74
C THR A 151 5.34 3.06 1.38
N VAL A 152 6.15 2.99 0.33
CA VAL A 152 7.02 4.08 -0.13
C VAL A 152 6.66 4.38 -1.57
N LEU A 153 6.44 5.65 -1.88
CA LEU A 153 6.20 6.12 -3.23
C LEU A 153 7.49 6.67 -3.82
N ILE A 154 7.80 6.23 -5.03
CA ILE A 154 8.90 6.74 -5.84
C ILE A 154 8.39 7.12 -7.22
N GLU A 155 9.10 8.03 -7.89
CA GLU A 155 8.74 8.47 -9.23
C GLU A 155 9.09 7.40 -10.27
N HIS A 156 8.21 7.22 -11.26
CA HIS A 156 8.44 6.41 -12.45
C HIS A 156 8.68 7.32 -13.66
N PRO A 157 9.58 6.96 -14.60
CA PRO A 157 10.48 5.80 -14.56
C PRO A 157 11.64 5.96 -13.57
N ILE A 158 12.16 4.83 -13.07
CA ILE A 158 13.34 4.83 -12.20
C ILE A 158 14.64 4.66 -13.00
N PRO A 159 15.78 5.20 -12.52
CA PRO A 159 17.09 4.91 -13.09
C PRO A 159 17.47 3.42 -12.99
N GLU A 160 18.08 2.87 -14.04
CA GLU A 160 18.56 1.47 -14.05
C GLU A 160 19.52 1.15 -12.91
N ILE A 161 20.35 2.12 -12.50
CA ILE A 161 21.28 2.00 -11.37
C ILE A 161 20.58 1.67 -10.05
N TRP A 162 19.28 1.93 -9.92
CA TRP A 162 18.53 1.57 -8.71
C TRP A 162 18.07 0.12 -8.69
N VAL A 163 18.11 -0.60 -9.82
CA VAL A 163 17.62 -1.99 -9.90
C VAL A 163 18.72 -2.95 -9.46
N GLU A 164 18.54 -3.64 -8.32
CA GLU A 164 19.46 -4.67 -7.83
C GLU A 164 19.11 -6.06 -8.39
N GLN A 165 17.82 -6.36 -8.53
CA GLN A 165 17.32 -7.63 -9.05
C GLN A 165 16.17 -7.38 -10.01
N ASP A 166 16.33 -7.90 -11.23
CA ASP A 166 15.28 -7.95 -12.24
C ASP A 166 14.41 -9.20 -12.02
N GLY A 167 13.11 -8.97 -11.90
CA GLY A 167 12.13 -10.02 -11.64
C GLY A 167 12.09 -11.13 -12.70
N ILE A 168 12.68 -10.91 -13.88
CA ILE A 168 12.75 -11.89 -14.96
C ILE A 168 13.82 -12.97 -14.71
N ASN A 169 14.92 -12.64 -14.01
CA ASN A 169 16.10 -13.53 -13.86
C ASN A 169 16.15 -14.29 -12.52
N SER A 170 15.04 -14.35 -11.80
CA SER A 170 14.98 -14.93 -10.44
C SER A 170 14.68 -16.45 -10.42
N ARG A 171 14.93 -17.17 -11.52
CA ARG A 171 14.67 -18.61 -11.65
C ARG A 171 15.94 -19.44 -11.65
#